data_AF-T1I558-F1
#
_entry.id   AF-T1I558-F1
#
_cell.length_a   1.000
_cell.length_b   1.000
_cell.length_c   1.000
_cell.angle_alpha   90.00
_cell.angle_beta   90.00
_cell.angle_gamma   90.00
#
_symmetry.space_group_name_H-M   'P 1'
#
loop_
_entity.id
_entity.type
_entity.pdbx_description
1 polymer ?
#
loop_
_entity_poly.entity_id
_entity_poly.type
_entity_poly.pdbx_seq_one_letter_code
_entity_poly.pdbx_strand_id
1 'polypeptide(L)'
;MISSLASQIIFVAQRTVVSVRILRNIETSQVAPLRTYPISLCPVVVEPVLEEDIKNEYGFHHVVKFRHHNYVQMTKELQDISKEYPNITRLYTIGKSVRGRDLFVLEIAEKPGVHIPGKPEVKYVANMHGNEVVGREMLLILARYLCENYGSDERVTHIVKSMRTHLLPSLNPDGYEVSHEGDYNGLDGRNNANNIDLNRNFPDQYGVSKVGFK
;
A
#
# COMPACT_ATOMS: atom_id res chain seq x y z
N MET A 1 34.28 -28.95 -21.84
CA MET A 1 32.97 -28.68 -21.21
C MET A 1 33.16 -27.58 -20.18
N ILE A 2 32.22 -26.64 -20.15
CA ILE A 2 32.39 -25.21 -19.89
C ILE A 2 32.72 -24.88 -18.42
N SER A 3 33.67 -23.97 -18.23
CA SER A 3 34.11 -23.37 -16.97
C SER A 3 33.31 -22.10 -16.62
N SER A 4 33.17 -21.86 -15.32
CA SER A 4 32.49 -20.74 -14.63
C SER A 4 32.88 -19.34 -15.11
N LEU A 5 31.88 -18.46 -15.23
CA LEU A 5 32.03 -17.00 -15.29
C LEU A 5 31.10 -16.37 -14.25
N ALA A 6 31.71 -15.73 -13.24
CA ALA A 6 31.05 -14.83 -12.31
C ALA A 6 31.18 -13.40 -12.84
N SER A 7 30.08 -12.64 -12.85
CA SER A 7 30.10 -11.19 -13.09
C SER A 7 29.38 -10.49 -11.95
N GLN A 8 30.17 -9.78 -11.13
CA GLN A 8 29.68 -8.75 -10.21
C GLN A 8 29.35 -7.49 -11.01
N ILE A 9 28.18 -6.91 -10.77
CA ILE A 9 27.82 -5.58 -11.28
C ILE A 9 27.81 -4.60 -10.11
N ILE A 10 28.69 -3.61 -10.22
CA ILE A 10 28.83 -2.45 -9.34
C ILE A 10 27.88 -1.37 -9.86
N PHE A 11 26.96 -0.88 -9.01
CA PHE A 11 26.20 0.34 -9.30
C PHE A 11 27.02 1.56 -8.91
N VAL A 12 27.45 2.35 -9.90
CA VAL A 12 27.95 3.71 -9.70
C VAL A 12 26.80 4.67 -10.00
N ALA A 13 26.34 5.39 -8.98
CA ALA A 13 25.38 6.47 -9.12
C ALA A 13 26.05 7.67 -9.83
N GLN A 14 25.49 8.14 -10.94
CA GLN A 14 25.79 9.47 -11.46
C GLN A 14 24.54 10.33 -11.45
N ARG A 15 24.61 11.39 -10.63
CA ARG A 15 23.68 12.52 -10.63
C ARG A 15 23.83 13.27 -11.94
N THR A 16 22.76 13.40 -12.72
CA THR A 16 22.75 14.33 -13.86
C THR A 16 22.12 15.65 -13.41
N VAL A 17 22.95 16.68 -13.35
CA VAL A 17 22.57 18.09 -13.17
C VAL A 17 22.01 18.60 -14.50
N VAL A 18 20.81 19.19 -14.49
CA VAL A 18 20.25 19.90 -15.65
C VAL A 18 20.95 21.27 -15.75
N SER A 19 21.69 21.48 -16.83
CA SER A 19 22.35 22.75 -17.14
C SER A 19 21.38 23.69 -17.83
N VAL A 20 20.96 24.76 -17.16
CA VAL A 20 20.25 25.89 -17.77
C VAL A 20 21.29 26.84 -18.39
N ARG A 21 21.27 27.01 -19.71
CA ARG A 21 22.15 27.95 -20.42
C ARG A 21 21.33 29.13 -20.93
N ILE A 22 21.46 30.28 -20.27
CA ILE A 22 20.97 31.58 -20.75
C ILE A 22 22.00 32.11 -21.75
N LEU A 23 21.63 32.25 -23.02
CA LEU A 23 22.48 32.91 -24.02
C LEU A 23 22.18 34.41 -24.05
N ARG A 24 23.24 35.20 -23.79
CA ARG A 24 23.24 36.66 -23.85
C ARG A 24 23.40 37.17 -25.29
N ASN A 25 22.89 38.38 -25.51
CA ASN A 25 22.95 39.20 -26.73
C ASN A 25 24.31 39.20 -27.45
N ILE A 26 24.26 39.18 -28.79
CA ILE A 26 25.36 39.58 -29.67
C ILE A 26 24.79 40.57 -30.70
N GLU A 27 25.38 41.77 -30.77
CA GLU A 27 25.13 42.79 -31.79
C GLU A 27 25.88 42.51 -33.10
N THR A 28 25.13 42.72 -34.20
CA THR A 28 25.47 43.19 -35.55
C THR A 28 26.86 42.92 -36.18
N SER A 29 26.86 42.19 -37.30
CA SER A 29 27.17 42.72 -38.65
C SER A 29 27.20 41.60 -39.70
N GLN A 30 26.89 41.98 -40.94
CA GLN A 30 26.85 41.20 -42.20
C GLN A 30 25.45 40.72 -42.64
N VAL A 31 24.86 41.52 -43.52
CA VAL A 31 23.62 41.26 -44.24
C VAL A 31 23.94 40.41 -45.47
N ALA A 32 23.47 39.16 -45.50
CA ALA A 32 23.40 38.33 -46.70
C ALA A 32 21.96 38.32 -47.24
N PRO A 33 21.75 38.27 -48.57
CA PRO A 33 20.41 38.43 -49.15
C PRO A 33 19.47 37.27 -48.78
N LEU A 34 18.25 37.63 -48.38
CA LEU A 34 17.20 36.69 -48.00
C LEU A 34 16.75 35.85 -49.20
N ARG A 35 17.06 34.55 -49.20
CA ARG A 35 16.33 33.56 -49.99
C ARG A 35 15.02 33.23 -49.27
N THR A 36 13.90 33.56 -49.90
CA THR A 36 12.58 33.14 -49.44
C THR A 36 12.37 31.68 -49.80
N TYR A 37 12.46 30.80 -48.80
CA TYR A 37 11.89 29.46 -48.89
C TYR A 37 10.50 29.49 -48.25
N PRO A 38 9.47 28.86 -48.86
CA PRO A 38 8.18 28.75 -48.21
C PRO A 38 8.36 27.96 -46.91
N ILE A 39 8.07 28.62 -45.78
CA ILE A 39 7.98 27.97 -44.48
C ILE A 39 6.72 27.10 -44.55
N SER A 40 6.89 25.81 -44.83
CA SER A 40 5.86 24.83 -44.53
C SER A 40 5.76 24.75 -43.02
N LEU A 41 4.73 25.40 -42.46
CA LEU A 41 4.36 25.23 -41.06
C LEU A 41 3.95 23.76 -40.88
N CYS A 42 4.89 22.93 -40.43
CA CYS A 42 4.52 21.62 -39.90
C CYS A 42 3.56 21.89 -38.73
N PRO A 43 2.33 21.35 -38.75
CA PRO A 43 1.48 21.42 -37.57
C PRO A 43 2.24 20.77 -36.42
N VAL A 44 2.48 21.55 -35.36
CA VAL A 44 2.93 21.00 -34.08
C VAL A 44 1.78 20.16 -33.58
N VAL A 45 1.85 18.86 -33.82
CA VAL A 45 0.98 17.90 -33.16
C VAL A 45 1.40 17.94 -31.70
N VAL A 46 0.65 18.70 -30.90
CA VAL A 46 0.72 18.60 -29.45
C VAL A 46 0.09 17.25 -29.14
N GLU A 47 0.91 16.21 -29.04
CA GLU A 47 0.45 14.97 -28.44
C GLU A 47 -0.08 15.33 -27.05
N PRO A 48 -1.31 14.90 -26.68
CA PRO A 48 -1.80 15.14 -25.34
C PRO A 48 -0.79 14.48 -24.40
N VAL A 49 -0.13 15.30 -23.58
CA VAL A 49 0.64 14.81 -22.45
C VAL A 49 -0.39 14.07 -21.60
N LEU A 50 -0.33 12.73 -21.64
CA LEU A 50 -1.08 11.87 -20.73
C LEU A 50 -0.88 12.46 -19.34
N GLU A 51 -1.98 12.78 -18.64
CA GLU A 51 -1.95 13.33 -17.29
C GLU A 51 -0.80 12.69 -16.54
N GLU A 52 0.21 13.48 -16.16
CA GLU A 52 1.29 12.94 -15.36
C GLU A 52 0.65 12.22 -14.18
N ASP A 53 1.16 11.04 -13.90
CA ASP A 53 0.69 10.20 -12.81
C ASP A 53 1.09 10.88 -11.48
N ILE A 54 0.36 11.94 -11.11
CA ILE A 54 0.74 12.85 -10.02
C ILE A 54 0.51 12.12 -8.70
N LYS A 55 1.58 11.49 -8.24
CA LYS A 55 1.67 10.96 -6.88
C LYS A 55 1.93 12.09 -5.90
N ASN A 56 1.33 12.02 -4.72
CA ASN A 56 1.67 12.91 -3.61
C ASN A 56 3.05 12.58 -3.01
N GLU A 57 3.49 13.36 -2.02
CA GLU A 57 4.79 13.18 -1.34
C GLU A 57 4.98 11.79 -0.69
N TYR A 58 3.88 11.07 -0.46
CA TYR A 58 3.86 9.73 0.14
C TYR A 58 3.69 8.60 -0.90
N GLY A 59 3.62 8.92 -2.20
CA GLY A 59 3.52 7.93 -3.28
C GLY A 59 2.10 7.40 -3.56
N PHE A 60 1.06 8.16 -3.22
CA PHE A 60 -0.34 7.83 -3.53
C PHE A 60 -0.90 8.71 -4.65
N HIS A 61 -1.78 8.14 -5.48
CA HIS A 61 -2.54 8.86 -6.51
C HIS A 61 -3.73 9.60 -5.91
N HIS A 62 -4.33 9.06 -4.85
CA HIS A 62 -5.38 9.75 -4.10
C HIS A 62 -4.83 10.42 -2.84
N VAL A 63 -5.53 11.46 -2.38
CA VAL A 63 -5.22 12.10 -1.11
C VAL A 63 -5.59 11.16 0.04
N VAL A 64 -4.60 10.47 0.58
CA VAL A 64 -4.76 9.62 1.76
C VAL A 64 -4.84 10.49 3.01
N LYS A 65 -5.90 10.30 3.81
CA LYS A 65 -6.07 10.96 5.10
C LYS A 65 -5.51 10.06 6.20
N PHE A 66 -4.36 10.40 6.74
CA PHE A 66 -3.78 9.73 7.91
C PHE A 66 -4.58 10.07 9.17
N ARG A 67 -5.41 9.14 9.62
CA ARG A 67 -6.27 9.28 10.80
C ARG A 67 -6.65 7.91 11.32
N HIS A 68 -7.13 7.86 12.57
CA HIS A 68 -7.74 6.65 13.11
C HIS A 68 -9.11 6.37 12.49
N HIS A 69 -9.35 5.11 12.12
CA HIS A 69 -10.61 4.65 11.57
C HIS A 69 -11.36 3.80 12.59
N ASN A 70 -12.52 4.29 13.07
CA ASN A 70 -13.45 3.42 13.80
C ASN A 70 -13.96 2.27 12.94
N TYR A 71 -14.64 1.30 13.52
CA TYR A 71 -15.06 0.08 12.83
C TYR A 71 -15.89 0.37 11.58
N VAL A 72 -16.81 1.32 11.64
CA VAL A 72 -17.65 1.72 10.49
C VAL A 72 -16.79 2.34 9.39
N GLN A 73 -15.87 3.23 9.76
CA GLN A 73 -14.98 3.90 8.81
C GLN A 73 -13.96 2.93 8.19
N MET A 74 -13.38 2.02 8.97
CA MET A 74 -12.48 0.96 8.49
C MET A 74 -13.21 0.04 7.52
N THR A 75 -14.43 -0.38 7.87
CA THR A 75 -15.27 -1.22 7.01
C THR A 75 -15.54 -0.51 5.68
N LYS A 76 -15.90 0.77 5.73
CA LYS A 76 -16.11 1.58 4.54
C LYS A 76 -14.85 1.67 3.68
N GLU A 77 -13.70 1.96 4.29
CA GLU A 77 -12.41 2.06 3.59
C GLU A 77 -12.08 0.76 2.85
N LEU A 78 -12.21 -0.40 3.50
CA LEU A 78 -11.98 -1.71 2.89
C LEU A 78 -12.95 -2.01 1.74
N GLN A 79 -14.23 -1.64 1.90
CA GLN A 79 -15.23 -1.79 0.86
C GLN A 79 -14.96 -0.87 -0.34
N ASP A 80 -14.52 0.35 -0.09
CA ASP A 80 -14.19 1.31 -1.14
C ASP A 80 -12.95 0.83 -1.93
N ILE A 81 -11.87 0.41 -1.25
CA ILE A 81 -10.70 -0.21 -1.90
C ILE A 81 -11.12 -1.40 -2.75
N SER A 82 -11.96 -2.29 -2.22
CA SER A 82 -12.36 -3.49 -2.95
C SER A 82 -13.23 -3.18 -4.18
N LYS A 83 -14.03 -2.10 -4.13
CA LYS A 83 -14.85 -1.64 -5.26
C LYS A 83 -14.04 -0.93 -6.33
N GLU A 84 -13.03 -0.16 -5.93
CA GLU A 84 -12.14 0.58 -6.83
C GLU A 84 -11.16 -0.35 -7.55
N TYR A 85 -10.69 -1.41 -6.88
CA TYR A 85 -9.69 -2.34 -7.41
C TYR A 85 -10.19 -3.80 -7.47
N PRO A 86 -11.34 -4.09 -8.12
CA PRO A 86 -11.96 -5.42 -8.06
C PRO A 86 -11.15 -6.50 -8.78
N ASN A 87 -10.29 -6.14 -9.73
CA ASN A 87 -9.48 -7.08 -10.50
C ASN A 87 -8.36 -7.73 -9.69
N ILE A 88 -7.90 -7.06 -8.62
CA ILE A 88 -6.78 -7.52 -7.79
C ILE A 88 -7.16 -7.72 -6.33
N THR A 89 -8.40 -7.42 -5.95
CA THR A 89 -8.84 -7.51 -4.56
C THR A 89 -10.07 -8.38 -4.39
N ARG A 90 -10.21 -8.94 -3.17
CA ARG A 90 -11.45 -9.59 -2.73
C ARG A 90 -11.61 -9.38 -1.24
N LEU A 91 -12.67 -8.67 -0.85
CA LEU A 91 -13.05 -8.50 0.55
C LEU A 91 -13.92 -9.68 1.01
N TYR A 92 -13.57 -10.27 2.16
CA TYR A 92 -14.37 -11.32 2.78
C TYR A 92 -14.32 -11.23 4.31
N THR A 93 -15.17 -11.99 4.98
CA THR A 93 -15.19 -12.11 6.44
C THR A 93 -14.75 -13.51 6.85
N ILE A 94 -13.97 -13.61 7.93
CA ILE A 94 -13.58 -14.90 8.54
C ILE A 94 -14.43 -15.27 9.77
N GLY A 95 -15.40 -14.42 10.12
CA GLY A 95 -16.24 -14.61 11.29
C GLY A 95 -16.69 -13.29 11.88
N LYS A 96 -17.23 -13.34 13.09
CA LYS A 96 -17.69 -12.17 13.84
C LYS A 96 -17.02 -12.10 15.21
N SER A 97 -16.83 -10.90 15.70
CA SER A 97 -16.44 -10.61 17.08
C SER A 97 -17.56 -10.99 18.07
N VAL A 98 -17.28 -10.89 19.37
CA VAL A 98 -18.26 -11.17 20.43
C VAL A 98 -19.48 -10.24 20.31
N ARG A 99 -19.28 -8.98 19.92
CA ARG A 99 -20.36 -8.01 19.69
C ARG A 99 -20.90 -8.01 18.25
N GLY A 100 -20.60 -9.04 17.46
CA GLY A 100 -21.19 -9.24 16.13
C GLY A 100 -20.55 -8.44 15.00
N ARG A 101 -19.38 -7.81 15.22
CA ARG A 101 -18.62 -7.09 14.19
C ARG A 101 -17.89 -8.07 13.29
N ASP A 102 -18.00 -7.92 11.97
CA ASP A 102 -17.30 -8.76 11.01
C ASP A 102 -15.78 -8.60 11.10
N LEU A 103 -15.09 -9.75 11.01
CA LEU A 103 -13.63 -9.81 10.92
C LEU A 103 -13.23 -9.78 9.44
N PHE A 104 -13.12 -8.56 8.91
CA PHE A 104 -12.81 -8.34 7.50
C PHE A 104 -11.35 -8.68 7.16
N VAL A 105 -11.20 -9.37 6.04
CA VAL A 105 -9.92 -9.64 5.40
C VAL A 105 -9.98 -9.14 3.96
N LEU A 106 -9.04 -8.27 3.60
CA LEU A 106 -8.83 -7.85 2.22
C LEU A 106 -7.74 -8.73 1.61
N GLU A 107 -8.15 -9.54 0.64
CA GLU A 107 -7.26 -10.28 -0.22
C GLU A 107 -6.71 -9.36 -1.32
N ILE A 108 -5.42 -9.42 -1.61
CA ILE A 108 -4.76 -8.72 -2.72
C ILE A 108 -3.87 -9.71 -3.49
N ALA A 109 -4.18 -9.93 -4.77
CA ALA A 109 -3.46 -10.83 -5.67
C ALA A 109 -3.81 -10.57 -7.14
N GLU A 110 -2.96 -11.02 -8.08
CA GLU A 110 -3.27 -10.97 -9.52
C GLU A 110 -4.57 -11.71 -9.91
N LYS A 111 -4.93 -12.77 -9.18
CA LYS A 111 -6.17 -13.54 -9.38
C LYS A 111 -6.86 -13.78 -8.04
N PRO A 112 -7.66 -12.82 -7.53
CA PRO A 112 -8.28 -12.95 -6.23
C PRO A 112 -9.32 -14.08 -6.21
N GLY A 113 -9.47 -14.74 -5.06
CA GLY A 113 -10.36 -15.87 -4.80
C GLY A 113 -9.79 -17.24 -5.14
N VAL A 114 -8.63 -17.33 -5.82
CA VAL A 114 -8.09 -18.60 -6.30
C VAL A 114 -6.67 -18.82 -5.79
N HIS A 115 -6.45 -19.96 -5.14
CA HIS A 115 -5.10 -20.42 -4.81
C HIS A 115 -4.39 -20.94 -6.07
N ILE A 116 -3.13 -20.54 -6.26
CA ILE A 116 -2.30 -20.95 -7.40
C ILE A 116 -1.09 -21.73 -6.85
N PRO A 117 -0.91 -23.01 -7.22
CA PRO A 117 0.26 -23.78 -6.80
C PRO A 117 1.57 -23.06 -7.11
N GLY A 118 2.47 -23.01 -6.11
CA GLY A 118 3.76 -22.33 -6.21
C GLY A 118 3.72 -20.82 -5.90
N LYS A 119 2.55 -20.17 -5.90
CA LYS A 119 2.43 -18.80 -5.36
C LYS A 119 2.21 -18.86 -3.84
N PRO A 120 3.09 -18.26 -3.02
CA PRO A 120 2.92 -18.27 -1.56
C PRO A 120 1.72 -17.44 -1.11
N GLU A 121 1.12 -17.86 -0.01
CA GLU A 121 0.03 -17.16 0.70
C GLU A 121 0.63 -16.46 1.92
N VAL A 122 0.51 -15.14 2.00
CA VAL A 122 1.03 -14.32 3.09
C VAL A 122 -0.13 -13.64 3.80
N LYS A 123 -0.09 -13.55 5.12
CA LYS A 123 -1.08 -12.80 5.89
C LYS A 123 -0.42 -11.81 6.83
N TYR A 124 -1.03 -10.64 6.94
CA TYR A 124 -0.78 -9.69 8.01
C TYR A 124 -2.05 -9.55 8.85
N VAL A 125 -1.89 -9.72 10.15
CA VAL A 125 -2.96 -9.62 11.14
C VAL A 125 -2.56 -8.55 12.13
N ALA A 126 -3.40 -7.54 12.30
CA ALA A 126 -3.14 -6.43 13.20
C ALA A 126 -4.24 -6.27 14.25
N ASN A 127 -3.94 -5.46 15.27
CA ASN A 127 -4.90 -5.01 16.27
C ASN A 127 -5.64 -6.19 16.94
N MET A 128 -4.85 -7.21 17.31
CA MET A 128 -5.26 -8.32 18.17
C MET A 128 -5.53 -7.84 19.60
N HIS A 129 -4.77 -6.85 20.05
CA HIS A 129 -5.15 -6.01 21.17
C HIS A 129 -5.79 -4.74 20.63
N GLY A 130 -6.97 -4.38 21.15
CA GLY A 130 -7.78 -3.31 20.57
C GLY A 130 -7.14 -1.92 20.68
N ASN A 131 -6.43 -1.64 21.77
CA ASN A 131 -5.74 -0.36 21.99
C ASN A 131 -4.38 -0.23 21.29
N GLU A 132 -3.86 -1.31 20.68
CA GLU A 132 -2.64 -1.28 19.87
C GLU A 132 -2.99 -0.90 18.42
N VAL A 133 -3.27 0.39 18.20
CA VAL A 133 -3.95 0.89 16.98
C VAL A 133 -3.04 1.01 15.74
N VAL A 134 -1.74 1.28 15.90
CA VAL A 134 -0.86 1.62 14.76
C VAL A 134 -0.88 0.55 13.66
N GLY A 135 -0.86 -0.73 14.04
CA GLY A 135 -0.92 -1.84 13.08
C GLY A 135 -2.19 -1.83 12.23
N ARG A 136 -3.34 -1.46 12.82
CA ARG A 136 -4.63 -1.38 12.11
C ARG A 136 -4.55 -0.39 10.96
N GLU A 137 -4.12 0.83 11.27
CA GLU A 137 -4.03 1.91 10.29
C GLU A 137 -2.95 1.61 9.24
N MET A 138 -1.84 1.02 9.66
CA MET A 138 -0.78 0.62 8.71
C MET A 138 -1.26 -0.40 7.68
N LEU A 139 -2.13 -1.34 8.05
CA LEU A 139 -2.67 -2.30 7.09
C LEU A 139 -3.67 -1.65 6.13
N LEU A 140 -4.43 -0.63 6.54
CA LEU A 140 -5.28 0.15 5.64
C LEU A 140 -4.45 0.94 4.62
N ILE A 141 -3.39 1.60 5.10
CA ILE A 141 -2.45 2.36 4.25
C ILE A 141 -1.74 1.41 3.28
N LEU A 142 -1.26 0.25 3.76
CA LEU A 142 -0.63 -0.76 2.91
C LEU A 142 -1.58 -1.28 1.84
N ALA A 143 -2.83 -1.57 2.20
CA ALA A 143 -3.85 -2.01 1.25
C ALA A 143 -4.04 -1.00 0.12
N ARG A 144 -4.24 0.27 0.48
CA ARG A 144 -4.38 1.37 -0.48
C ARG A 144 -3.14 1.50 -1.35
N TYR A 145 -1.95 1.48 -0.75
CA TYR A 145 -0.66 1.63 -1.44
C TYR A 145 -0.43 0.54 -2.48
N LEU A 146 -0.68 -0.74 -2.10
CA LEU A 146 -0.52 -1.87 -3.00
C LEU A 146 -1.49 -1.81 -4.18
N CYS A 147 -2.72 -1.34 -3.96
CA CYS A 147 -3.73 -1.26 -5.00
C CYS A 147 -3.47 -0.11 -5.97
N GLU A 148 -3.16 1.08 -5.44
CA GLU A 148 -2.89 2.28 -6.21
C GLU A 148 -1.65 2.17 -7.09
N ASN A 149 -0.60 1.52 -6.57
CA ASN A 149 0.67 1.41 -7.27
C ASN A 149 0.78 0.13 -8.13
N TYR A 150 -0.27 -0.69 -8.18
CA TYR A 150 -0.27 -1.88 -9.03
C TYR A 150 -0.36 -1.50 -10.51
N GLY A 151 0.65 -1.92 -11.29
CA GLY A 151 0.78 -1.59 -12.71
C GLY A 151 1.68 -0.37 -12.98
N SER A 152 1.83 0.55 -12.02
CA SER A 152 2.68 1.74 -12.16
C SER A 152 4.04 1.59 -11.47
N ASP A 153 4.10 0.92 -10.30
CA ASP A 153 5.35 0.62 -9.59
C ASP A 153 5.76 -0.84 -9.81
N GLU A 154 6.98 -1.06 -10.31
CA GLU A 154 7.47 -2.40 -10.64
C GLU A 154 7.56 -3.31 -9.41
N ARG A 155 7.95 -2.78 -8.26
CA ARG A 155 8.11 -3.55 -7.02
C ARG A 155 6.74 -3.96 -6.47
N VAL A 156 5.78 -3.05 -6.42
CA VAL A 156 4.40 -3.35 -5.99
C VAL A 156 3.76 -4.34 -6.96
N THR A 157 3.92 -4.14 -8.26
CA THR A 157 3.42 -5.06 -9.29
C THR A 157 4.01 -6.45 -9.12
N HIS A 158 5.31 -6.55 -8.84
CA HIS A 158 5.96 -7.82 -8.57
C HIS A 158 5.40 -8.50 -7.30
N ILE A 159 5.18 -7.75 -6.22
CA ILE A 159 4.58 -8.26 -4.98
C ILE A 159 3.19 -8.86 -5.26
N VAL A 160 2.29 -8.10 -5.88
CA VAL A 160 0.90 -8.54 -6.14
C VAL A 160 0.84 -9.73 -7.11
N LYS A 161 1.79 -9.83 -8.04
CA LYS A 161 1.88 -10.97 -8.97
C LYS A 161 2.52 -12.22 -8.36
N SER A 162 3.50 -12.06 -7.48
CA SER A 162 4.30 -13.17 -6.94
C SER A 162 3.64 -13.88 -5.76
N MET A 163 2.85 -13.18 -4.94
CA MET A 163 2.23 -13.75 -3.75
C MET A 163 0.75 -13.36 -3.63
N ARG A 164 -0.01 -14.13 -2.85
CA ARG A 164 -1.38 -13.80 -2.47
C ARG A 164 -1.40 -13.28 -1.04
N THR A 165 -1.71 -12.01 -0.88
CA THR A 165 -1.64 -11.32 0.41
C THR A 165 -3.03 -11.19 1.04
N HIS A 166 -3.16 -11.52 2.32
CA HIS A 166 -4.39 -11.38 3.10
C HIS A 166 -4.17 -10.40 4.25
N LEU A 167 -4.86 -9.27 4.22
CA LEU A 167 -4.73 -8.22 5.23
C LEU A 167 -5.95 -8.23 6.14
N LEU A 168 -5.73 -8.46 7.44
CA LEU A 168 -6.74 -8.39 8.49
C LEU A 168 -6.39 -7.20 9.40
N PRO A 169 -6.97 -6.00 9.16
CA PRO A 169 -6.60 -4.78 9.90
C PRO A 169 -6.95 -4.82 11.39
N SER A 170 -8.04 -5.51 11.77
CA SER A 170 -8.47 -5.59 13.16
C SER A 170 -9.02 -6.95 13.53
N LEU A 171 -8.25 -7.70 14.33
CA LEU A 171 -8.67 -8.97 14.90
C LEU A 171 -9.55 -8.79 16.14
N ASN A 172 -9.38 -7.67 16.86
CA ASN A 172 -10.20 -7.30 18.01
C ASN A 172 -10.92 -5.96 17.79
N PRO A 173 -11.91 -5.89 16.88
CA PRO A 173 -12.66 -4.66 16.66
C PRO A 173 -13.52 -4.27 17.87
N ASP A 174 -13.84 -5.21 18.76
CA ASP A 174 -14.62 -4.88 19.97
C ASP A 174 -13.78 -4.12 21.00
N GLY A 175 -12.54 -4.56 21.22
CA GLY A 175 -11.59 -3.88 22.09
C GLY A 175 -11.21 -2.51 21.55
N TYR A 176 -10.99 -2.39 20.23
CA TYR A 176 -10.65 -1.11 19.60
C TYR A 176 -11.70 -0.04 19.89
N GLU A 177 -12.99 -0.39 19.78
CA GLU A 177 -14.10 0.57 19.93
C GLU A 177 -14.31 1.08 21.36
N VAL A 178 -13.67 0.44 22.34
CA VAL A 178 -13.65 0.90 23.74
C VAL A 178 -12.27 1.40 24.17
N SER A 179 -11.31 1.47 23.25
CA SER A 179 -9.99 2.03 23.49
C SER A 179 -10.03 3.56 23.39
N HIS A 180 -9.05 4.23 24.00
CA HIS A 180 -8.98 5.69 24.05
C HIS A 180 -7.75 6.21 23.32
N GLU A 181 -7.94 7.21 22.45
CA GLU A 181 -6.83 7.89 21.80
C GLU A 181 -5.94 8.59 22.83
N GLY A 182 -4.62 8.55 22.61
CA GLY A 182 -3.63 9.06 23.56
C GLY A 182 -3.24 8.09 24.67
N ASP A 183 -3.87 6.92 24.77
CA ASP A 183 -3.41 5.84 25.64
C ASP A 183 -2.07 5.29 25.15
N TYR A 184 -1.08 5.24 26.05
CA TYR A 184 0.27 4.77 25.76
C TYR A 184 0.66 3.48 26.51
N ASN A 185 0.01 3.18 27.63
CA ASN A 185 0.35 2.02 28.49
C ASN A 185 -0.86 1.38 29.20
N GLY A 186 -2.07 1.86 28.92
CA GLY A 186 -3.30 1.33 29.46
C GLY A 186 -3.64 -0.05 28.91
N LEU A 187 -4.64 -0.67 29.54
CA LEU A 187 -5.17 -1.98 29.17
C LEU A 187 -6.64 -1.88 28.71
N ASP A 188 -7.23 -0.68 28.76
CA ASP A 188 -8.61 -0.46 28.36
C ASP A 188 -8.75 -0.70 26.85
N GLY A 189 -9.62 -1.63 26.49
CA GLY A 189 -9.78 -2.09 25.10
C GLY A 189 -8.69 -3.04 24.60
N ARG A 190 -7.72 -3.45 25.43
CA ARG A 190 -6.73 -4.48 25.06
C ARG A 190 -7.40 -5.83 24.79
N ASN A 191 -8.17 -6.33 25.75
CA ASN A 191 -8.83 -7.63 25.69
C ASN A 191 -10.05 -7.62 24.74
N ASN A 192 -10.55 -8.79 24.37
CA ASN A 192 -11.82 -8.87 23.64
C ASN A 192 -13.02 -8.50 24.53
N ALA A 193 -14.23 -8.49 23.97
CA ALA A 193 -15.44 -8.10 24.70
C ALA A 193 -15.84 -9.05 25.86
N ASN A 194 -15.24 -10.25 25.95
CA ASN A 194 -15.37 -11.17 27.09
C ASN A 194 -14.22 -11.02 28.09
N ASN A 195 -13.42 -9.95 27.97
CA ASN A 195 -12.23 -9.69 28.79
C ASN A 195 -11.14 -10.79 28.69
N ILE A 196 -11.00 -11.42 27.53
CA ILE A 196 -9.96 -12.42 27.24
C ILE A 196 -8.86 -11.77 26.39
N ASP A 197 -7.60 -11.93 26.80
CA ASP A 197 -6.44 -11.58 25.96
C ASP A 197 -6.36 -12.59 24.79
N LEU A 198 -6.64 -12.12 23.57
CA LEU A 198 -6.64 -12.98 22.39
C LEU A 198 -5.27 -13.59 22.10
N ASN A 199 -4.18 -12.90 22.44
CA ASN A 199 -2.81 -13.41 22.29
C ASN A 199 -2.37 -14.34 23.43
N ARG A 200 -3.31 -14.73 24.30
CA ARG A 200 -3.17 -15.80 25.30
C ARG A 200 -4.20 -16.91 25.12
N ASN A 201 -5.01 -16.82 24.05
CA ASN A 201 -6.14 -17.72 23.80
C ASN A 201 -5.89 -18.71 22.65
N PHE A 202 -4.68 -18.72 22.08
CA PHE A 202 -4.28 -19.77 21.14
C PHE A 202 -3.83 -21.02 21.92
N PRO A 203 -4.10 -22.24 21.40
CA PRO A 203 -3.51 -23.45 21.98
C PRO A 203 -1.99 -23.34 21.99
N ASP A 204 -1.40 -23.46 23.17
CA ASP A 204 0.04 -23.43 23.34
C ASP A 204 0.62 -24.85 23.38
N GLN A 205 1.82 -25.01 22.82
CA GLN A 205 2.51 -26.30 22.72
C GLN A 205 2.91 -26.88 24.09
N TYR A 206 3.05 -26.04 25.11
CA TYR A 206 3.41 -26.43 26.49
C TYR A 206 2.18 -26.57 27.40
N GLY A 207 0.97 -26.44 26.85
CA GLY A 207 -0.29 -26.53 27.58
C GLY A 207 -0.83 -25.18 28.05
N VAL A 208 -1.96 -25.21 28.76
CA VAL A 208 -2.61 -23.99 29.23
C VAL A 208 -1.77 -23.38 30.36
N SER A 209 -1.32 -22.14 30.20
CA SER A 209 -0.68 -21.42 31.29
C SER A 209 -1.68 -21.31 32.45
N LYS A 210 -1.38 -21.95 33.58
CA LYS A 210 -2.25 -21.92 34.78
C LYS A 210 -2.30 -20.55 35.46
N VAL A 211 -1.69 -19.53 34.86
CA VAL A 211 -1.72 -18.15 35.35
C VAL A 211 -2.93 -17.47 34.73
N GLY A 212 -4.11 -17.88 35.17
CA GLY A 212 -5.29 -17.03 35.06
C GLY A 212 -5.05 -15.82 35.96
N PHE A 213 -5.04 -14.62 35.39
CA PHE A 213 -5.21 -13.43 36.21
C PHE A 213 -6.59 -13.56 36.86
N LYS A 214 -6.58 -13.72 38.20
CA LYS A 214 -7.77 -13.61 39.04
C LYS A 214 -8.37 -12.22 38.94
#